data_AF-A0A6G7A0F5-F1
#
_entry.id   AF-A0A6G7A0F5-F1
#
_cell.length_a   1.000
_cell.length_b   1.000
_cell.length_c   1.000
_cell.angle_alpha   90.00
_cell.angle_beta   90.00
_cell.angle_gamma   90.00
#
_symmetry.space_group_name_H-M   'P 1'
#
loop_
_entity.id
_entity.type
_entity.pdbx_description
1 polymer ?
#
loop_
_entity_poly.entity_id
_entity_poly.type
_entity_poly.pdbx_seq_one_letter_code
_entity_poly.pdbx_strand_id
1 'polypeptide(L)'
;MEVFHLVIDTSMLRRIHFKHADFQRLLLPSQMGKLKIYIPYIALEEERTALLKKHMQTVEDMKAQLDKLGRGIQGMLVEGLPDPHLELWSEEDVERNSKDIFGKFIAANKIEVIDISLEHAAKAWNRYFQVKPPFNPREQREARRKDIPDSWILEAGIEIKPRKGRHCALVGDTKLAAAFEAEGCCR
;
A
#
# COMPACT_ATOMS: atom_id res chain seq x y z
N MET A 1 8.16 29.59 -4.27
CA MET A 1 8.69 28.27 -4.66
C MET A 1 7.53 27.41 -5.09
N GLU A 2 7.63 26.79 -6.26
CA GLU A 2 6.61 25.86 -6.76
C GLU A 2 6.71 24.56 -5.92
N VAL A 3 5.61 24.17 -5.27
CA VAL A 3 5.55 22.94 -4.46
C VAL A 3 5.17 21.79 -5.36
N PHE A 4 5.82 20.63 -5.19
CA PHE A 4 5.43 19.40 -5.87
C PHE A 4 4.44 18.64 -5.01
N HIS A 5 3.34 18.21 -5.61
CA HIS A 5 2.33 17.34 -5.02
C HIS A 5 2.49 15.97 -5.65
N LEU A 6 2.75 14.96 -4.84
CA LEU A 6 3.02 13.59 -5.29
C LEU A 6 2.00 12.63 -4.71
N VAL A 7 1.17 12.02 -5.55
CA VAL A 7 0.29 10.91 -5.15
C VAL A 7 1.02 9.60 -5.36
N ILE A 8 0.96 8.70 -4.38
CA ILE A 8 1.59 7.37 -4.48
C ILE A 8 0.51 6.30 -4.42
N ASP A 9 0.50 5.40 -5.41
CA ASP A 9 -0.36 4.23 -5.50
C ASP A 9 0.24 3.01 -4.76
N THR A 10 -0.61 2.08 -4.33
CA THR A 10 -0.29 0.75 -3.81
C THR A 10 0.82 0.04 -4.59
N SER A 11 0.77 0.04 -5.93
CA SER A 11 1.76 -0.67 -6.76
C SER A 11 3.19 -0.13 -6.55
N MET A 12 3.30 1.18 -6.30
CA MET A 12 4.57 1.82 -6.02
C MET A 12 5.00 1.64 -4.58
N LEU A 13 4.07 1.61 -3.62
CA LEU A 13 4.38 1.22 -2.23
C LEU A 13 4.92 -0.22 -2.15
N ARG A 14 4.38 -1.13 -2.97
CA ARG A 14 4.87 -2.51 -3.07
C ARG A 14 6.28 -2.60 -3.65
N ARG A 15 6.56 -1.81 -4.70
CA ARG A 15 7.85 -1.84 -5.41
C ARG A 15 8.95 -1.09 -4.67
N ILE A 16 8.60 0.06 -4.10
CA ILE A 16 9.50 0.97 -3.40
C ILE A 16 8.94 1.16 -1.98
N HIS A 17 9.11 0.13 -1.15
CA HIS A 17 8.63 0.13 0.23
C HIS A 17 9.20 1.30 1.04
N PHE A 18 8.57 1.65 2.16
CA PHE A 18 8.92 2.83 2.97
C PHE A 18 10.39 2.90 3.39
N LYS A 19 11.09 1.77 3.55
CA LYS A 19 12.52 1.71 3.91
C LYS A 19 13.47 1.70 2.71
N HIS A 20 12.97 1.71 1.48
CA HIS A 20 13.79 1.73 0.28
C HIS A 20 14.53 3.07 0.15
N ALA A 21 15.79 3.05 -0.31
CA ALA A 21 16.63 4.24 -0.38
C ALA A 21 16.00 5.38 -1.21
N ASP A 22 15.35 5.04 -2.33
CA ASP A 22 14.67 6.03 -3.16
C ASP A 22 13.43 6.63 -2.49
N PHE A 23 12.67 5.85 -1.69
CA PHE A 23 11.57 6.43 -0.91
C PHE A 23 12.12 7.38 0.15
N GLN A 24 13.18 6.99 0.85
CA GLN A 24 13.85 7.82 1.86
C GLN A 24 14.36 9.14 1.28
N ARG A 25 14.83 9.14 0.02
CA ARG A 25 15.22 10.37 -0.69
C ARG A 25 14.06 11.34 -0.91
N LEU A 26 12.82 10.85 -1.06
CA LEU A 26 11.62 11.69 -1.18
C LEU A 26 11.23 12.35 0.15
N LEU A 27 11.56 11.72 1.27
CA LEU A 27 11.21 12.23 2.60
C LEU A 27 11.92 13.55 2.94
N LEU A 28 13.17 13.72 2.50
CA LEU A 28 13.95 14.93 2.75
C LEU A 28 13.30 16.19 2.12
N PRO A 29 13.00 16.24 0.80
CA PRO A 29 12.22 17.33 0.22
C PRO A 29 10.83 17.50 0.84
N SER A 30 10.18 16.41 1.29
CA SER A 30 8.88 16.47 1.97
C SER A 30 8.96 17.24 3.29
N GLN A 31 9.95 16.91 4.11
CA GLN A 31 10.19 17.57 5.39
C GLN A 31 10.55 19.05 5.24
N MET A 32 11.29 19.39 4.17
CA MET A 32 11.63 20.76 3.77
C MET A 32 10.45 21.54 3.14
N GLY A 33 9.30 20.92 2.92
CA GLY A 33 8.11 21.55 2.33
C GLY A 33 8.22 21.83 0.82
N LYS A 34 9.21 21.25 0.14
CA LYS A 34 9.36 21.32 -1.33
C LYS A 34 8.48 20.30 -2.05
N LEU A 35 8.20 19.20 -1.35
CA LEU A 35 7.35 18.11 -1.79
C LEU A 35 6.22 17.92 -0.78
N LYS A 36 5.04 17.56 -1.25
CA LYS A 36 3.91 17.09 -0.44
C LYS A 36 3.55 15.72 -0.95
N ILE A 37 3.70 14.71 -0.08
CA ILE A 37 3.41 13.33 -0.40
C ILE A 37 1.99 13.02 0.06
N TYR A 38 1.19 12.49 -0.85
CA TYR A 38 -0.18 12.06 -0.65
C TYR A 38 -0.27 10.56 -0.84
N ILE A 39 -0.84 9.87 0.13
CA ILE A 39 -1.13 8.44 0.02
C ILE A 39 -2.62 8.25 0.26
N PRO A 40 -3.40 7.79 -0.72
CA PRO A 40 -4.79 7.44 -0.49
C PRO A 40 -4.90 6.35 0.58
N TYR A 41 -5.87 6.48 1.50
CA TYR A 41 -6.09 5.51 2.58
C TYR A 41 -6.19 4.07 2.07
N ILE A 42 -6.90 3.87 0.96
CA ILE A 42 -7.07 2.55 0.34
C ILE A 42 -5.71 1.95 -0.06
N ALA A 43 -4.83 2.76 -0.65
CA ALA A 43 -3.52 2.27 -1.06
C ALA A 43 -2.64 1.86 0.13
N LEU A 44 -2.72 2.63 1.22
CA LEU A 44 -2.01 2.33 2.46
C LEU A 44 -2.52 1.03 3.11
N GLU A 45 -3.84 0.86 3.20
CA GLU A 45 -4.45 -0.31 3.82
C GLU A 45 -4.25 -1.59 3.00
N GLU A 46 -4.27 -1.49 1.66
CA GLU A 46 -3.94 -2.61 0.79
C GLU A 46 -2.51 -3.10 1.02
N GLU A 47 -1.56 -2.17 1.15
CA GLU A 47 -0.17 -2.53 1.42
C GLU A 47 0.01 -3.09 2.84
N ARG A 48 -0.60 -2.46 3.84
CA ARG A 48 -0.57 -2.95 5.23
C ARG A 48 -1.10 -4.38 5.32
N THR A 49 -2.25 -4.65 4.70
CA THR A 49 -2.87 -5.99 4.69
C THR A 49 -1.99 -7.01 3.95
N ALA A 50 -1.38 -6.62 2.84
CA ALA A 50 -0.45 -7.49 2.11
C ALA A 50 0.79 -7.85 2.95
N LEU A 51 1.36 -6.88 3.66
CA LEU A 51 2.50 -7.09 4.57
C LEU A 51 2.14 -7.98 5.76
N LEU A 52 0.97 -7.77 6.36
CA LEU A 52 0.46 -8.62 7.45
C LEU A 52 0.31 -10.07 6.99
N LYS A 53 -0.33 -10.30 5.83
CA LYS A 53 -0.49 -11.64 5.28
C LYS A 53 0.86 -12.32 5.04
N LYS A 54 1.85 -11.58 4.50
CA LYS A 54 3.21 -12.11 4.28
C LYS A 54 3.92 -12.41 5.60
N HIS A 55 3.76 -11.56 6.61
CA HIS A 55 4.31 -11.78 7.93
C HIS A 55 3.72 -13.05 8.57
N MET A 56 2.39 -13.20 8.54
CA MET A 56 1.73 -14.38 9.09
C MET A 56 2.09 -15.66 8.36
N GLN A 57 2.23 -15.63 7.04
CA GLN A 57 2.75 -16.78 6.29
C GLN A 57 4.15 -17.17 6.77
N THR A 58 5.01 -16.19 7.02
CA THR A 58 6.38 -16.44 7.52
C THR A 58 6.37 -17.08 8.91
N VAL A 59 5.46 -16.62 9.78
CA VAL A 59 5.25 -17.20 11.13
C VAL A 59 4.82 -18.66 11.04
N GLU A 60 3.85 -18.98 10.16
CA GLU A 60 3.40 -20.36 9.97
C GLU A 60 4.48 -21.25 9.36
N ASP A 61 5.25 -20.73 8.40
CA ASP A 61 6.39 -21.44 7.83
C ASP A 61 7.45 -21.76 8.89
N MET A 62 7.74 -20.82 9.81
CA MET A 62 8.68 -21.05 10.92
C MET A 62 8.21 -22.16 11.85
N LYS A 63 6.93 -22.13 12.26
CA LYS A 63 6.34 -23.20 13.10
C LYS A 63 6.44 -24.55 12.41
N ALA A 64 6.09 -24.61 11.12
CA ALA A 64 6.16 -25.84 10.35
C ALA A 64 7.59 -26.38 10.17
N GLN A 65 8.61 -25.51 10.09
CA GLN A 65 10.01 -25.93 10.05
C GLN A 65 10.50 -26.41 11.41
N LEU A 66 10.10 -25.75 12.51
CA LEU A 66 10.43 -26.19 13.87
C LEU A 66 9.87 -27.59 14.14
N ASP A 67 8.61 -27.79 13.79
CA ASP A 67 7.91 -29.08 13.87
C ASP A 67 8.60 -30.21 13.09
N LYS A 68 9.30 -29.88 11.99
CA LYS A 68 10.03 -30.87 11.20
C LYS A 68 11.33 -31.32 11.88
N LEU A 69 11.97 -30.45 12.66
CA LEU A 69 13.21 -30.78 13.37
C LEU A 69 13.01 -31.91 14.39
N GLY A 70 11.84 -31.97 15.01
CA GLY A 70 11.47 -33.02 15.97
C GLY A 70 10.99 -34.33 15.34
N ARG A 71 10.96 -34.46 14.00
CA ARG A 71 10.41 -35.65 13.30
C ARG A 71 11.49 -36.41 12.53
N GLY A 72 11.25 -37.70 12.33
CA GLY A 72 12.09 -38.58 11.50
C GLY A 72 13.53 -38.72 12.00
N ILE A 73 14.47 -38.96 11.08
CA ILE A 73 15.89 -39.17 11.40
C ILE A 73 16.52 -37.95 12.09
N GLN A 74 16.06 -36.73 11.77
CA GLN A 74 16.53 -35.51 12.45
C GLN A 74 16.03 -35.45 13.90
N GLY A 75 14.79 -35.89 14.15
CA GLY A 75 14.22 -36.00 15.49
C GLY A 75 15.03 -36.90 16.43
N MET A 76 15.68 -37.95 15.91
CA MET A 76 16.57 -38.82 16.72
C MET A 76 17.74 -38.03 17.33
N LEU A 77 18.20 -36.95 16.70
CA LEU A 77 19.32 -36.14 17.21
C LEU A 77 18.93 -35.31 18.44
N VAL A 78 17.62 -35.09 18.64
CA VAL A 78 17.08 -34.26 19.73
C VAL A 78 16.26 -35.08 20.72
N GLU A 79 16.35 -36.41 20.65
CA GLU A 79 15.64 -37.32 21.54
C GLU A 79 16.08 -37.12 23.00
N GLY A 80 15.10 -36.99 23.91
CA GLY A 80 15.34 -36.71 25.33
C GLY A 80 15.58 -35.24 25.68
N LEU A 81 15.65 -34.35 24.68
CA LEU A 81 15.62 -32.90 24.91
C LEU A 81 14.17 -32.41 25.07
N PRO A 82 13.95 -31.31 25.81
CA PRO A 82 12.62 -30.70 25.89
C PRO A 82 12.15 -30.20 24.52
N ASP A 83 10.84 -30.18 24.33
CA ASP A 83 10.24 -29.68 23.10
C ASP A 83 10.69 -28.24 22.82
N PRO A 84 11.12 -27.94 21.58
CA PRO A 84 11.50 -26.58 21.24
C PRO A 84 10.24 -25.70 21.22
N HIS A 85 10.31 -24.56 21.91
CA HIS A 85 9.26 -23.55 21.88
C HIS A 85 9.74 -22.33 21.11
N LEU A 86 8.86 -21.75 20.31
CA LEU A 86 9.10 -20.52 19.58
C LEU A 86 7.96 -19.55 19.90
N GLU A 87 8.28 -18.52 20.65
CA GLU A 87 7.34 -17.46 20.98
C GLU A 87 7.31 -16.43 19.85
N LEU A 88 6.18 -16.36 19.14
CA LEU A 88 5.95 -15.42 18.05
C LEU A 88 4.73 -14.56 18.38
N TRP A 89 4.66 -13.38 17.79
CA TRP A 89 3.53 -12.48 17.96
C TRP A 89 2.24 -13.08 17.39
N SER A 90 1.11 -12.81 18.05
CA SER A 90 -0.21 -13.16 17.53
C SER A 90 -0.59 -12.25 16.35
N GLU A 91 -1.49 -12.73 15.48
CA GLU A 91 -1.99 -11.92 14.36
C GLU A 91 -2.63 -10.62 14.85
N GLU A 92 -3.42 -10.67 15.93
CA GLU A 92 -4.06 -9.51 16.54
C GLU A 92 -3.05 -8.49 17.07
N ASP A 93 -1.97 -8.95 17.71
CA ASP A 93 -0.91 -8.07 18.22
C ASP A 93 -0.16 -7.37 17.08
N VAL A 94 0.16 -8.11 16.01
CA VAL A 94 0.85 -7.55 14.85
C VAL A 94 -0.08 -6.57 14.11
N GLU A 95 -1.37 -6.89 13.96
CA GLU A 95 -2.33 -6.01 13.32
C GLU A 95 -2.47 -4.68 14.08
N ARG A 96 -2.69 -4.75 15.40
CA ARG A 96 -2.81 -3.56 16.26
C ARG A 96 -1.55 -2.71 16.17
N ASN A 97 -0.38 -3.32 16.36
CA ASN A 97 0.90 -2.59 16.32
C ASN A 97 1.19 -2.01 14.93
N SER A 98 0.77 -2.69 13.85
CA SER A 98 1.00 -2.21 12.48
C SER A 98 0.33 -0.86 12.21
N LYS A 99 -0.89 -0.66 12.70
CA LYS A 99 -1.66 0.60 12.56
C LYS A 99 -0.92 1.75 13.25
N ASP A 100 -0.45 1.53 14.47
CA ASP A 100 0.29 2.53 15.25
C ASP A 100 1.63 2.91 14.61
N ILE A 101 2.39 1.92 14.13
CA ILE A 101 3.69 2.15 13.50
C ILE A 101 3.54 2.90 12.19
N PHE A 102 2.55 2.54 11.35
CA PHE A 102 2.27 3.25 10.11
C PHE A 102 1.83 4.70 10.40
N GLY A 103 0.92 4.91 11.35
CA GLY A 103 0.48 6.24 11.76
C GLY A 103 1.64 7.13 12.23
N LYS A 104 2.53 6.60 13.09
CA LYS A 104 3.74 7.31 13.54
C LYS A 104 4.68 7.65 12.37
N PHE A 105 4.89 6.72 11.45
CA PHE A 105 5.74 6.95 10.27
C PHE A 105 5.18 8.05 9.37
N ILE A 106 3.87 8.04 9.11
CA ILE A 106 3.18 9.04 8.28
C ILE A 106 3.29 10.42 8.91
N ALA A 107 2.98 10.53 10.21
CA ALA A 107 3.05 11.78 10.96
C ALA A 107 4.47 12.36 10.99
N ALA A 108 5.48 11.51 11.28
CA ALA A 108 6.88 11.94 11.34
C ALA A 108 7.40 12.48 9.99
N ASN A 109 6.85 11.99 8.88
CA ASN A 109 7.28 12.34 7.53
C ASN A 109 6.40 13.38 6.82
N LYS A 110 5.41 13.95 7.54
CA LYS A 110 4.44 14.92 7.00
C LYS A 110 3.73 14.40 5.74
N ILE A 111 3.51 13.10 5.68
CA ILE A 111 2.73 12.47 4.61
C ILE A 111 1.26 12.76 4.90
N GLU A 112 0.52 13.19 3.89
CA GLU A 112 -0.91 13.41 3.99
C GLU A 112 -1.64 12.16 3.50
N VAL A 113 -2.45 11.56 4.38
CA VAL A 113 -3.33 10.45 4.00
C VAL A 113 -4.63 11.05 3.52
N ILE A 114 -5.05 10.67 2.31
CA ILE A 114 -6.34 11.11 1.76
C ILE A 114 -7.38 10.08 2.16
N ASP A 115 -8.27 10.48 3.07
CA ASP A 115 -9.35 9.63 3.55
C ASP A 115 -10.41 9.38 2.47
N ILE A 116 -11.15 8.30 2.67
CA ILE A 116 -12.29 7.99 1.80
C ILE A 116 -13.44 8.95 2.12
N SER A 117 -13.82 9.78 1.15
CA SER A 117 -15.01 10.63 1.24
C SER A 117 -16.21 10.01 0.52
N LEU A 118 -17.42 10.43 0.90
CA LEU A 118 -18.66 10.06 0.19
C LEU A 118 -18.63 10.50 -1.27
N GLU A 119 -17.96 11.62 -1.56
CA GLU A 119 -17.82 12.13 -2.92
C GLU A 119 -16.88 11.25 -3.75
N HIS A 120 -15.74 10.82 -3.18
CA HIS A 120 -14.86 9.83 -3.82
C HIS A 120 -15.63 8.55 -4.13
N ALA A 121 -16.48 8.11 -3.19
CA ALA A 121 -17.29 6.91 -3.36
C ALA A 121 -18.25 7.01 -4.53
N ALA A 122 -19.03 8.10 -4.56
CA ALA A 122 -20.00 8.33 -5.62
C ALA A 122 -19.31 8.40 -6.99
N LYS A 123 -18.16 9.10 -7.09
CA LYS A 123 -17.42 9.23 -8.35
C LYS A 123 -16.74 7.93 -8.78
N ALA A 124 -16.12 7.20 -7.86
CA ALA A 124 -15.50 5.90 -8.15
C ALA A 124 -16.54 4.87 -8.64
N TRP A 125 -17.70 4.81 -7.98
CA TRP A 125 -18.81 3.97 -8.45
C TRP A 125 -19.34 4.42 -9.81
N ASN A 126 -19.50 5.72 -10.01
CA ASN A 126 -19.93 6.26 -11.30
C ASN A 126 -18.94 5.87 -12.42
N ARG A 127 -17.63 5.94 -12.18
CA ARG A 127 -16.61 5.48 -13.12
C ARG A 127 -16.73 3.98 -13.41
N TYR A 128 -16.96 3.15 -12.39
CA TYR A 128 -17.15 1.70 -12.56
C TYR A 128 -18.36 1.37 -13.44
N PHE A 129 -19.52 1.96 -13.16
CA PHE A 129 -20.74 1.68 -13.91
C PHE A 129 -20.74 2.28 -15.32
N GLN A 130 -20.09 3.44 -15.51
CA GLN A 130 -19.91 4.07 -16.81
C GLN A 130 -18.69 3.56 -17.57
N VAL A 131 -17.91 2.66 -16.97
CA VAL A 131 -16.68 2.07 -17.52
C VAL A 131 -15.68 3.15 -17.98
N LYS A 132 -15.53 4.20 -17.18
CA LYS A 132 -14.54 5.27 -17.38
C LYS A 132 -13.16 4.83 -16.85
N PRO A 133 -12.05 5.43 -17.31
CA PRO A 133 -10.73 5.16 -16.75
C PRO A 133 -10.73 5.27 -15.21
N PRO A 134 -10.07 4.33 -14.49
CA PRO A 134 -9.09 3.35 -14.99
C PRO A 134 -9.68 2.05 -15.59
N PHE A 135 -11.01 1.89 -15.64
CA PHE A 135 -11.64 0.68 -16.15
C PHE A 135 -11.52 0.53 -17.68
N ASN A 136 -11.26 -0.69 -18.14
CA ASN A 136 -11.18 -1.01 -19.57
C ASN A 136 -12.51 -1.58 -20.11
N PRO A 137 -13.17 -0.94 -21.09
CA PRO A 137 -14.45 -1.41 -21.64
C PRO A 137 -14.37 -2.76 -22.35
N ARG A 138 -13.18 -3.20 -22.76
CA ARG A 138 -12.96 -4.50 -23.42
C ARG A 138 -12.88 -5.68 -22.45
N GLU A 139 -12.67 -5.44 -21.17
CA GLU A 139 -12.59 -6.49 -20.15
C GLU A 139 -13.99 -6.90 -19.68
N GLN A 140 -14.16 -8.15 -19.25
CA GLN A 140 -15.42 -8.60 -18.65
C GLN A 140 -15.68 -7.91 -17.31
N ARG A 141 -16.95 -7.80 -16.91
CA ARG A 141 -17.37 -7.08 -15.70
C ARG A 141 -16.66 -7.57 -14.44
N GLU A 142 -16.46 -8.88 -14.32
CA GLU A 142 -15.82 -9.55 -13.19
C GLU A 142 -14.34 -9.19 -13.10
N ALA A 143 -13.64 -9.14 -14.24
CA ALA A 143 -12.25 -8.73 -14.30
C ALA A 143 -12.08 -7.25 -13.89
N ARG A 144 -13.00 -6.38 -14.35
CA ARG A 144 -12.99 -4.94 -14.02
C ARG A 144 -13.18 -4.63 -12.53
N ARG A 145 -13.77 -5.54 -11.74
CA ARG A 145 -13.95 -5.32 -10.29
C ARG A 145 -12.62 -5.15 -9.55
N LYS A 146 -11.53 -5.69 -10.11
CA LYS A 146 -10.18 -5.58 -9.54
C LYS A 146 -9.64 -4.16 -9.55
N ASP A 147 -10.11 -3.33 -10.49
CA ASP A 147 -9.66 -1.95 -10.68
C ASP A 147 -10.51 -0.95 -9.86
N ILE A 148 -11.42 -1.44 -9.00
CA ILE A 148 -12.22 -0.58 -8.11
C ILE A 148 -11.32 0.25 -7.19
N PRO A 149 -10.35 -0.33 -6.44
CA PRO A 149 -9.38 0.42 -5.63
C PRO A 149 -8.66 1.52 -6.42
N ASP A 150 -8.22 1.21 -7.64
CA ASP A 150 -7.54 2.18 -8.53
C ASP A 150 -8.44 3.38 -8.84
N SER A 151 -9.75 3.15 -9.02
CA SER A 151 -10.70 4.24 -9.21
C SER A 151 -10.81 5.15 -8.00
N TRP A 152 -10.68 4.63 -6.78
CA TRP A 152 -10.67 5.47 -5.57
C TRP A 152 -9.36 6.23 -5.41
N ILE A 153 -8.23 5.59 -5.72
CA ILE A 153 -6.90 6.22 -5.74
C ILE A 153 -6.88 7.38 -6.72
N LEU A 154 -7.50 7.21 -7.90
CA LEU A 154 -7.65 8.27 -8.89
C LEU A 154 -8.46 9.45 -8.35
N GLU A 155 -9.62 9.20 -7.73
CA GLU A 155 -10.46 10.27 -7.16
C GLU A 155 -9.75 11.04 -6.04
N ALA A 156 -9.02 10.35 -5.17
CA ALA A 156 -8.17 10.97 -4.16
C ALA A 156 -7.10 11.88 -4.79
N GLY A 157 -6.47 11.45 -5.89
CA GLY A 157 -5.50 12.29 -6.59
C GLY A 157 -6.12 13.43 -7.42
N ILE A 158 -7.38 13.32 -7.82
CA ILE A 158 -8.12 14.45 -8.43
C ILE A 158 -8.43 15.52 -7.37
N GLU A 159 -8.74 15.12 -6.14
CA GLU A 159 -9.02 16.04 -5.02
C GLU A 159 -7.88 17.03 -4.76
N ILE A 160 -6.63 16.62 -4.98
CA ILE A 160 -5.48 17.49 -4.73
C ILE A 160 -5.23 18.51 -5.85
N LYS A 161 -5.80 18.32 -7.04
CA LYS A 161 -5.56 19.16 -8.24
C LYS A 161 -5.83 20.66 -8.07
N PRO A 162 -6.83 21.10 -7.27
CA PRO A 162 -7.04 22.52 -7.00
C PRO A 162 -5.91 23.18 -6.19
N ARG A 163 -5.00 22.41 -5.60
CA ARG A 163 -3.86 22.95 -4.83
C ARG A 163 -2.84 23.60 -5.78
N LYS A 164 -2.11 24.61 -5.30
CA LYS A 164 -1.12 25.32 -6.15
C LYS A 164 0.19 24.55 -6.21
N GLY A 165 0.62 24.18 -7.41
CA GLY A 165 1.91 23.52 -7.62
C GLY A 165 1.88 22.57 -8.81
N ARG A 166 2.93 21.74 -8.93
CA ARG A 166 2.97 20.64 -9.90
C ARG A 166 2.43 19.38 -9.28
N HIS A 167 1.57 18.67 -10.00
CA HIS A 167 0.94 17.45 -9.53
C HIS A 167 1.51 16.28 -10.32
N CYS A 168 2.21 15.38 -9.64
CA CYS A 168 2.64 14.12 -10.24
C CYS A 168 2.04 12.92 -9.51
N ALA A 169 1.92 11.81 -10.22
CA ALA A 169 1.43 10.55 -9.69
C ALA A 169 2.51 9.46 -9.89
N LEU A 170 3.01 8.92 -8.79
CA LEU A 170 3.94 7.79 -8.80
C LEU A 170 3.12 6.50 -8.84
N VAL A 171 2.94 5.96 -10.05
CA VAL A 171 2.07 4.82 -10.34
C VAL A 171 2.81 3.79 -11.18
N GLY A 172 2.77 2.54 -10.73
CA GLY A 172 3.35 1.39 -11.43
C GLY A 172 2.38 0.76 -12.44
N ASP A 173 1.07 0.84 -12.17
CA ASP A 173 0.02 0.38 -13.06
C ASP A 173 -0.15 1.30 -14.28
N THR A 174 -0.23 0.72 -15.48
CA THR A 174 -0.28 1.48 -16.73
C THR A 174 -1.65 2.10 -16.99
N LYS A 175 -2.75 1.46 -16.55
CA LYS A 175 -4.11 1.98 -16.71
C LYS A 175 -4.32 3.18 -15.80
N LEU A 176 -3.91 3.06 -14.54
CA LEU A 176 -4.03 4.13 -13.56
C LEU A 176 -3.10 5.30 -13.90
N ALA A 177 -1.88 5.04 -14.38
CA ALA A 177 -0.99 6.09 -14.86
C ALA A 177 -1.63 6.89 -16.01
N ALA A 178 -2.20 6.20 -17.01
CA ALA A 178 -2.90 6.85 -18.12
C ALA A 178 -4.13 7.66 -17.65
N ALA A 179 -4.84 7.17 -16.62
CA ALA A 179 -5.96 7.90 -16.04
C ALA A 179 -5.50 9.19 -15.34
N PHE A 180 -4.38 9.16 -14.62
CA PHE A 180 -3.79 10.38 -14.01
C PHE A 180 -3.29 11.39 -15.05
N GLU A 181 -2.67 10.92 -16.12
CA GLU A 181 -2.23 11.77 -17.24
C GLU A 181 -3.42 12.46 -17.92
N ALA A 182 -4.53 11.74 -18.13
CA ALA A 182 -5.76 12.30 -18.67
C ALA A 182 -6.37 13.39 -17.77
N GLU A 183 -6.14 13.31 -16.46
CA GLU A 183 -6.54 14.32 -15.48
C GLU A 183 -5.50 15.45 -15.32
N GLY A 184 -4.39 15.41 -16.07
CA GLY A 184 -3.36 16.47 -16.12
C GLY A 184 -2.22 16.34 -15.11
N CYS A 185 -2.00 15.15 -14.54
CA CYS A 185 -0.86 14.89 -13.66
C CYS A 185 0.39 14.45 -14.47
N CYS A 186 1.58 14.88 -14.03
CA CYS A 186 2.85 14.31 -14.51
C CYS A 186 3.09 12.91 -13.93
N ARG A 187 3.95 12.15 -14.58
CA ARG A 187 4.42 10.84 -14.11
C ARG A 187 5.78 10.96 -13.44
#